data_AF-A0A846D582-F1
#
_entry.id   AF-A0A846D582-F1
#
_cell.length_a   1.000
_cell.length_b   1.000
_cell.length_c   1.000
_cell.angle_alpha   90.00
_cell.angle_beta   90.00
_cell.angle_gamma   90.00
#
_symmetry.space_group_name_H-M   'P 1'
#
loop_
_entity.id
_entity.type
_entity.pdbx_description
1 polymer ?
#
loop_
_entity_poly.entity_id
_entity_poly.type
_entity_poly.pdbx_seq_one_letter_code
_entity_poly.pdbx_strand_id
1 'polypeptide(L)'
;MSQVLTVKLNDNTFIAIQQQADIRGISPELLSANLLEEHFKHILDEAEREAKRERFENHFGEISVSYQMDVSNESIDADLAKEYANNHEEV
;
A
#
# COMPACT_ATOMS: atom_id res chain seq x y z
N MET A 1 28.62 4.91 -18.08
CA MET A 1 28.86 3.49 -18.44
C MET A 1 27.67 3.03 -19.25
N SER A 2 27.87 2.50 -20.46
CA SER A 2 26.78 1.96 -21.29
C SER A 2 26.67 0.46 -21.02
N GLN A 3 25.47 -0.04 -20.72
CA GLN A 3 25.17 -1.46 -20.59
C GLN A 3 24.23 -1.85 -21.73
N VAL A 4 24.52 -2.97 -22.39
CA VAL A 4 23.69 -3.52 -23.46
C VAL A 4 22.93 -4.72 -22.90
N LEU A 5 21.61 -4.67 -22.98
CA LEU A 5 20.72 -5.75 -22.55
C LEU A 5 19.99 -6.33 -23.76
N THR A 6 20.05 -7.65 -23.92
CA THR A 6 19.27 -8.36 -24.95
C THR A 6 18.01 -8.92 -24.34
N VAL A 7 16.85 -8.40 -24.75
CA VAL A 7 15.54 -8.85 -24.29
C VAL A 7 14.88 -9.66 -25.39
N LYS A 8 14.40 -10.86 -25.06
CA LYS A 8 13.60 -11.68 -25.98
C LYS A 8 12.14 -11.34 -25.79
N LEU A 9 11.53 -10.79 -26.83
CA LEU A 9 10.11 -10.44 -26.88
C LEU A 9 9.40 -11.39 -27.84
N ASN A 10 8.10 -11.56 -27.65
CA ASN A 10 7.28 -12.17 -28.69
C ASN A 10 7.05 -11.16 -29.84
N ASP A 11 6.73 -11.67 -31.02
CA ASP A 11 6.62 -10.86 -32.23
C ASP A 11 5.53 -9.77 -32.12
N ASN A 12 4.40 -10.08 -31.47
CA ASN A 12 3.29 -9.14 -31.31
C ASN A 12 3.68 -7.95 -30.43
N THR A 13 4.40 -8.20 -29.34
CA THR A 13 4.91 -7.18 -28.42
C THR A 13 5.99 -6.33 -29.10
N PHE A 14 6.87 -6.97 -29.88
CA PHE A 14 7.86 -6.23 -30.67
C PHE A 14 7.21 -5.29 -31.69
N ILE A 15 6.20 -5.77 -32.44
CA ILE A 15 5.45 -4.96 -33.40
C ILE A 15 4.75 -3.79 -32.71
N ALA A 16 4.12 -4.02 -31.55
CA ALA A 16 3.44 -2.97 -30.80
C ALA A 16 4.41 -1.88 -30.33
N ILE A 17 5.60 -2.25 -29.83
CA ILE A 17 6.65 -1.31 -29.42
C ILE A 17 7.15 -0.52 -30.63
N GLN A 18 7.40 -1.19 -31.76
CA GLN A 18 7.83 -0.53 -33.00
C GLN A 18 6.83 0.53 -33.44
N GLN A 19 5.54 0.19 -33.51
CA GLN A 19 4.48 1.13 -33.90
C GLN A 19 4.39 2.32 -32.95
N GLN A 20 4.48 2.09 -31.64
CA GLN A 20 4.46 3.18 -30.66
C GLN A 20 5.69 4.07 -30.72
N ALA A 21 6.86 3.50 -31.03
CA ALA A 21 8.09 4.24 -31.21
C ALA A 21 8.00 5.15 -32.45
N ASP A 22 7.47 4.61 -33.55
CA ASP A 22 7.24 5.34 -34.80
C ASP A 22 6.27 6.52 -34.60
N ILE A 23 5.16 6.31 -33.88
CA ILE A 23 4.19 7.37 -33.55
C ILE A 23 4.85 8.49 -32.73
N ARG A 24 5.76 8.14 -31.82
CA ARG A 24 6.45 9.08 -30.93
C ARG A 24 7.73 9.66 -31.55
N GLY A 25 8.13 9.21 -32.74
CA GLY A 25 9.36 9.63 -33.42
C GLY A 25 10.65 9.28 -32.67
N ILE A 26 10.62 8.23 -31.84
CA ILE A 26 11.77 7.76 -31.04
C ILE A 26 12.20 6.37 -31.48
N SER A 27 13.40 5.95 -31.09
CA SER A 27 13.85 4.59 -31.41
C SER A 27 13.12 3.54 -30.55
N PRO A 28 12.88 2.33 -31.10
CA PRO A 28 12.27 1.23 -30.36
C PRO A 28 13.07 0.83 -29.12
N GLU A 29 14.40 0.93 -29.18
CA GLU A 29 15.30 0.62 -28.07
C GLU A 29 15.14 1.64 -26.93
N LEU A 30 15.03 2.93 -27.28
CA LEU A 30 14.80 3.99 -26.30
C LEU A 30 13.43 3.86 -25.64
N LEU A 31 12.38 3.56 -26.42
CA LEU A 31 11.05 3.30 -25.88
C LEU A 31 11.08 2.08 -24.95
N SER A 32 11.74 1.00 -25.37
CA SER A 32 11.86 -0.23 -24.57
C SER A 32 12.61 0.02 -23.26
N ALA A 33 13.70 0.80 -23.30
CA ALA A 33 14.46 1.17 -22.11
C ALA A 33 13.59 1.98 -21.12
N ASN A 34 12.84 2.96 -21.62
CA ASN A 34 11.94 3.77 -20.80
C ASN A 34 10.83 2.92 -20.16
N LEU A 35 10.21 2.03 -20.93
CA LEU A 35 9.17 1.12 -20.43
C LEU A 35 9.69 0.21 -19.31
N LEU A 36 10.92 -0.31 -19.47
CA LEU A 36 11.57 -1.12 -18.43
C LEU A 36 11.87 -0.27 -17.20
N GLU A 37 12.39 0.95 -17.38
CA GLU A 37 12.72 1.84 -16.26
C GLU A 37 11.46 2.22 -15.46
N GLU A 38 10.35 2.55 -16.13
CA GLU A 38 9.07 2.82 -15.45
C GLU A 38 8.55 1.59 -14.71
N HIS A 39 8.60 0.41 -15.35
CA HIS A 39 8.13 -0.82 -14.73
C HIS A 39 8.91 -1.16 -13.44
N PHE A 40 10.24 -1.06 -13.48
CA PHE A 40 11.07 -1.35 -12.32
C PHE A 40 11.04 -0.26 -11.24
N LYS A 41 10.77 1.00 -11.59
CA LYS A 41 10.50 2.06 -10.60
C LYS A 41 9.28 1.70 -9.74
N HIS A 42 8.22 1.19 -10.35
CA HIS A 42 7.04 0.75 -9.60
C HIS A 42 7.28 -0.50 -8.76
N ILE A 43 8.16 -1.41 -9.18
CA ILE A 43 8.52 -2.59 -8.37
C ILE A 43 9.35 -2.20 -7.15
N LEU A 44 10.19 -1.17 -7.24
CA LEU A 44 10.93 -0.66 -6.08
C LEU A 44 10.01 0.00 -5.04
N ASP A 45 8.82 0.46 -5.44
CA ASP A 45 7.75 0.95 -4.56
C ASP A 45 7.10 -0.18 -3.75
N GLU A 46 7.34 -1.45 -4.07
CA GLU A 46 6.90 -2.60 -3.27
C GLU A 46 7.52 -2.60 -1.86
N ALA A 47 8.75 -2.11 -1.74
CA ALA A 47 9.39 -1.87 -0.44
C ALA A 47 8.68 -0.75 0.34
N GLU A 48 8.20 0.28 -0.36
CA GLU A 48 7.38 1.33 0.23
C GLU A 48 5.98 0.82 0.60
N ARG A 49 5.42 -0.11 -0.20
CA ARG A 49 4.16 -0.82 0.09
C ARG A 49 4.28 -1.63 1.36
N GLU A 50 5.37 -2.37 1.55
CA GLU A 50 5.59 -3.15 2.77
C GLU A 50 5.82 -2.25 3.99
N ALA A 51 6.55 -1.13 3.83
CA ALA A 51 6.69 -0.13 4.88
C ALA A 51 5.36 0.56 5.25
N LYS A 52 4.50 0.83 4.26
CA LYS A 52 3.13 1.35 4.49
C LYS A 52 2.26 0.32 5.19
N ARG A 53 2.39 -0.96 4.82
CA ARG A 53 1.70 -2.06 5.47
C ARG A 53 2.13 -2.22 6.93
N GLU A 54 3.42 -2.21 7.22
CA GLU A 54 3.95 -2.28 8.58
C GLU A 54 3.44 -1.11 9.43
N ARG A 55 3.43 0.11 8.91
CA ARG A 55 2.85 1.28 9.61
C ARG A 55 1.35 1.13 9.86
N PHE A 56 0.61 0.58 8.90
CA PHE A 56 -0.82 0.33 9.04
C PHE A 56 -1.10 -0.77 10.08
N GLU A 57 -0.34 -1.86 10.06
CA GLU A 57 -0.41 -2.95 11.05
C GLU A 57 -0.02 -2.48 12.46
N ASN A 58 0.95 -1.57 12.59
CA ASN A 58 1.30 -0.95 13.87
C ASN A 58 0.16 -0.09 14.46
N HIS A 59 -0.78 0.37 13.64
CA HIS A 59 -1.99 1.08 14.11
C HIS A 59 -3.18 0.14 14.37
N PHE A 60 -3.08 -1.16 14.07
CA PHE A 60 -4.09 -2.11 14.50
C PHE A 60 -4.02 -2.30 16.02
N GLY A 61 -5.07 -1.83 16.71
CA GLY A 61 -5.16 -1.87 18.18
C GLY A 61 -5.06 -0.49 18.84
N GLU A 62 -4.75 0.56 18.07
CA GLU A 62 -4.76 1.94 18.57
C GLU A 62 -6.18 2.53 18.40
N ILE A 63 -6.98 2.46 19.46
CA ILE A 63 -8.27 3.15 19.51
C ILE A 63 -7.99 4.57 20.02
N SER A 64 -7.95 5.55 19.11
CA SER A 64 -7.87 6.96 19.48
C SER A 64 -9.23 7.40 20.06
N VAL A 65 -9.41 7.19 21.37
CA VAL A 65 -10.60 7.69 22.06
C VAL A 65 -10.37 9.15 22.41
N SER A 66 -11.28 10.02 21.98
CA SER A 66 -11.22 11.48 22.19
C SER A 66 -11.45 11.92 23.64
N TYR A 67 -11.60 10.96 24.56
CA TYR A 67 -11.74 11.17 25.99
C TYR A 67 -10.73 10.26 26.71
N GLN A 68 -10.16 10.74 27.82
CA GLN A 68 -9.27 9.93 28.66
C GLN A 68 -10.05 8.75 29.26
N MET A 69 -9.90 7.56 28.69
CA MET A 69 -10.33 6.33 29.36
C MET A 69 -9.42 6.10 30.57
N ASP A 70 -10.00 6.16 31.77
CA ASP A 70 -9.33 5.69 32.98
C ASP A 70 -9.26 4.16 32.92
N VAL A 71 -8.04 3.64 32.81
CA VAL A 71 -7.74 2.20 32.69
C VAL A 71 -7.52 1.55 34.06
N SER A 72 -7.80 2.27 35.15
CA SER A 72 -7.83 1.71 36.49
C SER A 72 -8.93 0.65 36.61
N ASN A 73 -8.61 -0.49 37.22
CA ASN A 73 -9.60 -1.55 37.42
C ASN A 73 -10.77 -1.05 38.29
N GLU A 74 -10.49 -0.21 39.28
CA GLU A 74 -11.49 0.37 40.17
C GLU A 74 -12.49 1.29 39.44
N SER A 75 -12.06 2.03 38.42
CA SER A 75 -12.98 2.87 37.61
C SER A 75 -13.83 2.02 36.68
N ILE A 76 -13.24 0.98 36.08
CA ILE A 76 -13.95 0.01 35.24
C ILE A 76 -15.02 -0.73 36.05
N ASP A 77 -14.70 -1.19 37.26
CA ASP A 77 -15.64 -1.89 38.14
C ASP A 77 -16.81 -0.98 38.57
N ALA A 78 -16.54 0.31 38.82
CA ALA A 78 -17.56 1.29 39.17
C ALA A 78 -18.51 1.60 38.01
N ASP A 79 -17.96 1.79 36.80
CA ASP A 79 -18.76 2.01 35.59
C ASP A 79 -19.59 0.76 35.23
N LEU A 80 -19.01 -0.43 35.40
CA LEU A 80 -19.70 -1.70 35.19
C LEU A 80 -20.87 -1.88 36.16
N ALA A 81 -20.65 -1.64 37.46
CA ALA A 81 -21.70 -1.71 38.47
C ALA A 81 -22.85 -0.73 38.19
N LYS A 82 -22.53 0.47 37.70
CA LYS A 82 -23.51 1.49 37.34
C LYS A 82 -24.35 1.09 36.11
N GLU A 83 -23.73 0.53 35.08
CA GLU A 83 -24.44 0.01 33.90
C GLU A 83 -25.37 -1.16 34.27
N TYR A 84 -24.90 -2.10 35.12
CA TYR A 84 -25.75 -3.19 35.62
C TYR A 84 -26.91 -2.69 36.48
N ALA A 85 -26.71 -1.64 37.29
CA ALA A 85 -27.77 -1.06 38.11
C ALA A 85 -28.83 -0.31 37.26
N ASN A 86 -28.43 0.32 36.15
CA ASN A 86 -29.34 1.09 35.29
C ASN A 86 -30.12 0.22 34.29
N ASN A 87 -29.59 -0.95 33.90
CA ASN A 87 -30.24 -1.83 32.91
C ASN A 87 -30.98 -3.03 33.53
N HIS A 88 -31.03 -3.16 34.86
CA HIS A 88 -31.80 -4.19 35.58
C HIS A 88 -32.96 -3.63 36.40
N GLU A 89 -33.74 -2.70 35.83
CA GLU A 89 -35.17 -2.63 36.12
C GLU A 89 -35.90 -3.51 35.09
N GLU A 90 -35.83 -4.84 35.26
CA GLU A 90 -36.76 -5.75 34.59
C GLU A 90 -38.11 -5.73 35.32
N VAL A 91 -39.14 -5.25 34.60
CA VAL A 91 -40.56 -5.66 34.62
C VAL A 91 -41.29 -5.77 35.97
#